data_AF-A0A4U2EC48-F1
#
_entry.id   AF-A0A4U2EC48-F1
#
_cell.length_a   1.000
_cell.length_b   1.000
_cell.length_c   1.000
_cell.angle_alpha   90.00
_cell.angle_beta   90.00
_cell.angle_gamma   90.00
#
_symmetry.space_group_name_H-M   'P 1'
#
loop_
_entity.id
_entity.type
_entity.pdbx_description
1 polymer ?
#
loop_
_entity_poly.entity_id
_entity_poly.type
_entity_poly.pdbx_seq_one_letter_code
_entity_poly.pdbx_strand_id
1 'polypeptide(L)'
;MNPYKLYLVTDDQQDLETLKVVVEQAVAGGVTMVQVREKHGDVRAFIERAQAVKSILVGSGVPLIINDRVDVALAVDADGLHLGQSDMPAELARQLIGPDKILGLSIETEQQLQEADSLPIDYIGLSALFTTPIKTNLKKHWGYEGIQMALETTKLPIVGIGGINESNIPQLVKTGIHGLALVSAICHAESPKQATQDLLSLMGE
;
A
#
# COMPACT_ATOMS: atom_id res chain seq x y z
N MET A 1 2.14 -13.80 -10.83
CA MET A 1 1.30 -13.61 -9.62
C MET A 1 1.07 -12.12 -9.47
N ASN A 2 -0.14 -11.67 -9.13
CA ASN A 2 -0.45 -10.24 -8.98
C ASN A 2 0.19 -9.72 -7.67
N PRO A 3 1.20 -8.82 -7.72
CA PRO A 3 1.85 -8.34 -6.50
C PRO A 3 0.93 -7.45 -5.65
N TYR A 4 -0.16 -6.92 -6.22
CA TYR A 4 -1.06 -5.99 -5.56
C TYR A 4 -2.14 -6.67 -4.70
N LYS A 5 -2.32 -7.99 -4.81
CA LYS A 5 -3.49 -8.71 -4.27
C LYS A 5 -3.73 -8.38 -2.80
N LEU A 6 -2.76 -8.60 -1.92
CA LEU A 6 -2.85 -8.25 -0.50
C LEU A 6 -1.62 -7.44 -0.09
N TYR A 7 -1.87 -6.17 0.20
CA TYR A 7 -0.83 -5.18 0.43
C TYR A 7 -0.81 -4.75 1.90
N LEU A 8 0.26 -5.09 2.61
CA LEU A 8 0.48 -4.58 3.97
C LEU A 8 1.07 -3.16 3.92
N VAL A 9 0.43 -2.22 4.61
CA VAL A 9 1.02 -0.92 4.95
C VAL A 9 1.31 -0.92 6.45
N THR A 10 2.57 -0.69 6.83
CA THR A 10 2.99 -0.78 8.25
C THR A 10 2.44 0.36 9.09
N ASP A 11 2.19 0.11 10.36
CA ASP A 11 1.88 1.16 11.34
C ASP A 11 3.17 1.83 11.86
N ASP A 12 3.21 3.16 11.84
CA ASP A 12 4.36 3.95 12.29
C ASP A 12 4.42 4.11 13.82
N GLN A 13 3.37 3.71 14.54
CA GLN A 13 3.36 3.71 16.01
C GLN A 13 3.99 2.44 16.62
N GLN A 14 4.23 1.40 15.81
CA GLN A 14 4.86 0.17 16.28
C GLN A 14 6.38 0.35 16.40
N ASP A 15 6.96 -0.14 17.51
CA ASP A 15 8.40 -0.22 17.65
C ASP A 15 9.04 -1.18 16.62
N LEU A 16 10.37 -1.14 16.51
CA LEU A 16 11.10 -1.90 15.50
C LEU A 16 10.95 -3.42 15.65
N GLU A 17 10.92 -3.93 16.89
CA GLU A 17 10.79 -5.37 17.13
C GLU A 17 9.38 -5.87 16.79
N THR A 18 8.35 -5.11 17.16
CA THR A 18 6.96 -5.40 16.78
C THR A 18 6.80 -5.36 15.26
N LEU A 19 7.36 -4.33 14.60
CA LEU A 19 7.34 -4.22 13.14
C LEU A 19 7.93 -5.46 12.47
N LYS A 20 9.11 -5.91 12.92
CA LYS A 20 9.78 -7.09 12.37
C LYS A 20 8.90 -8.33 12.49
N VAL A 21 8.35 -8.59 13.67
CA VAL A 21 7.46 -9.73 13.91
C VAL A 21 6.21 -9.66 13.02
N VAL A 22 5.57 -8.49 12.92
CA VAL A 22 4.38 -8.30 12.08
C VAL A 22 4.69 -8.61 10.62
N VAL A 23 5.78 -8.07 10.08
CA VAL A 23 6.17 -8.28 8.67
C VAL A 23 6.53 -9.73 8.40
N GLU A 24 7.35 -10.36 9.26
CA GLU A 24 7.70 -11.78 9.13
C GLU A 24 6.46 -12.67 9.10
N GLN A 25 5.52 -12.44 10.02
CA GLN A 25 4.28 -13.21 10.12
C GLN A 25 3.34 -12.93 8.93
N ALA A 26 3.24 -11.68 8.47
CA ALA A 26 2.42 -11.32 7.33
C ALA A 26 2.96 -11.97 6.03
N VAL A 27 4.28 -11.97 5.82
CA VAL A 27 4.92 -12.67 4.69
C VAL A 27 4.66 -14.17 4.76
N ALA A 28 4.80 -14.77 5.93
CA ALA A 28 4.47 -16.19 6.15
C ALA A 28 2.97 -16.51 5.98
N GLY A 29 2.10 -15.49 6.10
CA GLY A 29 0.67 -15.59 5.85
C GLY A 29 0.27 -15.37 4.39
N GLY A 30 1.15 -14.79 3.57
CA GLY A 30 0.95 -14.64 2.13
C GLY A 30 0.67 -13.22 1.63
N VAL A 31 1.03 -12.16 2.38
CA VAL A 31 1.00 -10.80 1.80
C VAL A 31 1.87 -10.74 0.54
N THR A 32 1.41 -10.00 -0.46
CA THR A 32 2.04 -9.94 -1.78
C THR A 32 2.83 -8.66 -2.01
N MET A 33 2.71 -7.68 -1.13
CA MET A 33 3.47 -6.42 -1.12
C MET A 33 3.53 -5.84 0.29
N VAL A 34 4.64 -5.18 0.64
CA VAL A 34 4.83 -4.50 1.94
C VAL A 34 5.28 -3.06 1.72
N GLN A 35 4.59 -2.12 2.36
CA GLN A 35 4.96 -0.70 2.38
C GLN A 35 5.35 -0.28 3.78
N VAL A 36 6.56 0.25 3.92
CA VAL A 36 7.00 0.87 5.17
C VAL A 36 6.58 2.33 5.18
N ARG A 37 5.75 2.67 6.16
CA ARG A 37 5.27 4.03 6.43
C ARG A 37 5.84 4.53 7.74
N GLU A 38 6.33 5.76 7.73
CA GLU A 38 6.88 6.48 8.88
C GLU A 38 6.57 7.98 8.75
N LYS A 39 5.74 8.53 9.64
CA LYS A 39 5.41 9.97 9.65
C LYS A 39 6.00 10.74 10.84
N HIS A 40 6.46 10.04 11.88
CA HIS A 40 6.80 10.66 13.16
C HIS A 40 8.29 10.55 13.49
N GLY A 41 8.94 9.47 13.04
CA GLY A 41 10.37 9.26 13.17
C GLY A 41 11.20 10.20 12.31
N ASP A 42 12.48 10.35 12.68
CA ASP A 42 13.45 11.02 11.82
C ASP A 42 13.85 10.12 10.64
N VAL A 43 14.62 10.70 9.69
CA VAL A 43 15.08 9.96 8.51
C VAL A 43 15.94 8.73 8.86
N ARG A 44 16.69 8.77 9.97
CA ARG A 44 17.56 7.67 10.39
C ARG A 44 16.70 6.50 10.87
N ALA A 45 15.71 6.76 11.71
CA ALA A 45 14.76 5.76 12.16
C ALA A 45 13.99 5.15 10.97
N PHE A 46 13.60 5.96 9.98
CA PHE A 46 12.93 5.43 8.78
C PHE A 46 13.86 4.50 7.99
N ILE A 47 15.12 4.89 7.75
CA ILE A 47 16.10 4.03 7.08
C ILE A 47 16.30 2.71 7.83
N GLU A 48 16.43 2.75 9.16
CA GLU A 48 16.58 1.56 10.01
C GLU A 48 15.39 0.61 9.88
N ARG A 49 14.15 1.13 9.98
CA ARG A 49 12.91 0.36 9.79
C ARG A 49 12.86 -0.26 8.40
N ALA A 50 13.15 0.53 7.37
CA ALA A 50 13.12 0.07 5.98
C ALA A 50 14.17 -1.01 5.71
N GLN A 51 15.38 -0.90 6.26
CA GLN A 51 16.43 -1.93 6.14
C GLN A 51 16.07 -3.23 6.87
N ALA A 52 15.46 -3.12 8.05
CA ALA A 52 14.97 -4.28 8.80
C ALA A 52 13.92 -5.04 7.99
N VAL A 53 12.94 -4.33 7.43
CA VAL A 53 11.91 -4.93 6.57
C VAL A 53 12.52 -5.50 5.28
N LYS A 54 13.43 -4.77 4.61
CA LYS A 54 14.12 -5.29 3.41
C LYS A 54 14.81 -6.62 3.69
N SER A 55 15.46 -6.74 4.84
CA SER A 55 16.17 -7.96 5.26
C SER A 55 15.23 -9.15 5.43
N ILE A 56 14.03 -8.93 5.98
CA ILE A 56 12.98 -9.96 6.12
C ILE A 56 12.46 -10.42 4.76
N LEU A 57 12.35 -9.50 3.80
CA LEU A 57 11.78 -9.78 2.48
C LEU A 57 12.74 -10.49 1.51
N VAL A 58 14.04 -10.59 1.84
CA VAL A 58 15.03 -11.25 0.99
C VAL A 58 14.60 -12.68 0.65
N GLY A 59 14.52 -13.00 -0.64
CA GLY A 59 14.15 -14.32 -1.14
C GLY A 59 12.65 -14.65 -1.06
N SER A 60 11.82 -13.77 -0.50
CA SER A 60 10.36 -13.99 -0.44
C SER A 60 9.65 -13.69 -1.77
N GLY A 61 10.25 -12.85 -2.62
CA GLY A 61 9.61 -12.31 -3.82
C GLY A 61 8.57 -11.22 -3.57
N VAL A 62 8.37 -10.82 -2.30
CA VAL A 62 7.47 -9.72 -1.90
C VAL A 62 8.22 -8.39 -1.99
N PRO A 63 7.77 -7.42 -2.82
CA PRO A 63 8.45 -6.15 -2.98
C PRO A 63 8.27 -5.23 -1.78
N LEU A 64 9.33 -4.48 -1.48
CA LEU A 64 9.37 -3.39 -0.51
C LEU A 64 9.07 -2.05 -1.16
N ILE A 65 8.01 -1.39 -0.68
CA ILE A 65 7.64 -0.03 -1.06
C ILE A 65 7.92 0.93 0.10
N ILE A 66 8.51 2.09 -0.20
CA ILE A 66 8.68 3.16 0.79
C ILE A 66 7.58 4.20 0.61
N ASN A 67 6.99 4.66 1.70
CA ASN A 67 5.98 5.72 1.66
C ASN A 67 6.64 7.12 1.64
N ASP A 68 6.23 7.97 0.69
CA ASP A 68 6.54 9.39 0.46
C ASP A 68 8.01 9.76 0.20
N ARG A 69 8.94 9.13 0.92
CA ARG A 69 10.36 9.53 1.02
C ARG A 69 11.21 8.88 -0.07
N VAL A 70 11.30 9.57 -1.21
CA VAL A 70 12.14 9.19 -2.36
C VAL A 70 13.60 8.95 -1.95
N ASP A 71 14.14 9.81 -1.10
CA ASP A 71 15.51 9.71 -0.59
C ASP A 71 15.73 8.45 0.26
N VAL A 72 14.76 8.08 1.10
CA VAL A 72 14.81 6.82 1.86
C VAL A 72 14.71 5.62 0.92
N ALA A 73 13.80 5.65 -0.06
CA ALA A 73 13.66 4.60 -1.07
C ALA A 73 14.97 4.32 -1.82
N LEU A 74 15.69 5.39 -2.20
CA LEU A 74 17.01 5.28 -2.83
C LEU A 74 18.08 4.80 -1.85
N ALA A 75 18.10 5.31 -0.62
CA ALA A 75 19.11 4.98 0.38
C ALA A 75 19.10 3.49 0.78
N VAL A 76 17.92 2.86 0.81
CA VAL A 76 17.79 1.43 1.10
C VAL A 76 17.69 0.57 -0.15
N ASP A 77 17.71 1.17 -1.34
CA ASP A 77 17.47 0.52 -2.62
C ASP A 77 16.17 -0.30 -2.62
N ALA A 78 15.07 0.33 -2.22
CA ALA A 78 13.75 -0.29 -2.19
C ALA A 78 13.28 -0.70 -3.60
N ASP A 79 12.34 -1.64 -3.68
CA ASP A 79 11.75 -2.08 -4.94
C ASP A 79 10.81 -1.01 -5.53
N GLY A 80 10.29 -0.12 -4.69
CA GLY A 80 9.46 0.98 -5.14
C GLY A 80 9.14 2.03 -4.08
N LEU A 81 8.26 2.95 -4.49
CA LEU A 81 7.84 4.13 -3.77
C LEU A 81 6.32 4.30 -3.93
N HIS A 82 5.64 4.74 -2.88
CA HIS A 82 4.25 5.19 -2.95
C HIS A 82 4.18 6.65 -2.49
N LEU A 83 3.52 7.50 -3.27
CA LEU A 83 3.41 8.93 -3.02
C LEU A 83 1.96 9.36 -2.77
N GLY A 84 1.79 10.32 -1.88
CA GLY A 84 0.62 11.16 -1.78
C GLY A 84 0.65 12.36 -2.73
N GLN A 85 -0.49 13.02 -2.85
CA GLN A 85 -0.67 14.18 -3.75
C GLN A 85 0.11 15.44 -3.32
N SER A 86 0.53 15.51 -2.06
CA SER A 86 1.32 16.63 -1.51
C SER A 86 2.83 16.35 -1.48
N ASP A 87 3.25 15.16 -1.91
CA ASP A 87 4.65 14.75 -1.84
C ASP A 87 5.40 15.17 -3.12
N MET A 88 6.58 14.60 -3.37
CA MET A 88 7.31 14.87 -4.60
C MET A 88 6.44 14.56 -5.83
N PRO A 89 6.42 15.41 -6.87
CA PRO A 89 5.73 15.10 -8.13
C PRO A 89 6.19 13.76 -8.71
N ALA A 90 5.25 12.96 -9.21
CA ALA A 90 5.51 11.61 -9.70
C ALA A 90 6.54 11.58 -10.83
N GLU A 91 6.56 12.60 -11.69
CA GLU A 91 7.51 12.75 -12.78
C GLU A 91 8.95 12.93 -12.28
N LEU A 92 9.13 13.74 -11.24
CA LEU A 92 10.44 13.94 -10.62
C LEU A 92 10.88 12.68 -9.86
N ALA A 93 9.95 12.04 -9.14
CA ALA A 93 10.23 10.78 -8.47
C ALA A 93 10.68 9.71 -9.48
N ARG A 94 9.98 9.57 -10.61
CA ARG A 94 10.36 8.64 -11.70
C ARG A 94 11.76 8.91 -12.22
N GLN A 95 12.13 10.17 -12.44
CA GLN A 95 13.48 10.53 -12.91
C GLN A 95 14.57 10.09 -11.92
N LEU A 96 14.29 10.09 -10.62
CA LEU A 96 15.23 9.71 -9.57
C LEU A 96 15.32 8.21 -9.35
N ILE A 97 14.18 7.51 -9.29
CA ILE A 97 14.12 6.08 -8.98
C ILE A 97 14.38 5.18 -10.20
N GLY A 98 14.35 5.76 -11.41
CA GLY A 98 14.54 5.04 -12.67
C GLY A 98 13.27 4.36 -13.18
N PRO A 99 13.33 3.75 -14.37
CA PRO A 99 12.17 3.17 -15.03
C PRO A 99 11.71 1.84 -14.41
N ASP A 100 12.57 1.13 -13.68
CA ASP A 100 12.33 -0.26 -13.27
C ASP A 100 11.69 -0.39 -11.88
N LYS A 101 11.83 0.62 -11.02
CA LYS A 101 11.26 0.60 -9.66
C LYS A 101 9.76 0.90 -9.71
N ILE A 102 8.99 0.26 -8.83
CA ILE A 102 7.53 0.44 -8.76
C ILE A 102 7.22 1.84 -8.22
N LEU A 103 6.31 2.57 -8.86
CA LEU A 103 5.82 3.88 -8.41
C LEU A 103 4.31 3.88 -8.28
N GLY A 104 3.82 4.01 -7.05
CA GLY A 104 2.41 4.18 -6.75
C GLY A 104 2.04 5.62 -6.43
N LEU A 105 0.80 5.99 -6.72
CA LEU A 105 0.25 7.30 -6.36
C LEU A 105 -1.13 7.17 -5.70
N SER A 106 -1.34 7.87 -4.60
CA SER A 106 -2.67 7.97 -3.99
C SER A 106 -3.60 8.84 -4.84
N ILE A 107 -4.83 8.37 -5.07
CA ILE A 107 -5.89 9.07 -5.79
C ILE A 107 -7.05 9.34 -4.83
N GLU A 108 -7.38 10.63 -4.65
CA GLU A 108 -8.36 11.11 -3.69
C GLU A 108 -9.55 11.84 -4.36
N THR A 109 -9.46 12.15 -5.67
CA THR A 109 -10.52 12.82 -6.44
C THR A 109 -10.66 12.26 -7.85
N GLU A 110 -11.80 12.49 -8.49
CA GLU A 110 -12.06 12.10 -9.89
C GLU A 110 -11.13 12.79 -10.88
N GLN A 111 -10.76 14.05 -10.62
CA GLN A 111 -9.82 14.76 -11.48
C GLN A 111 -8.43 14.09 -11.47
N GLN A 112 -7.93 13.74 -10.28
CA GLN A 112 -6.66 13.01 -10.15
C GLN A 112 -6.72 11.65 -10.85
N LEU A 113 -7.86 10.96 -10.77
CA LEU A 113 -8.07 9.69 -11.48
C LEU A 113 -8.00 9.88 -13.00
N GLN A 114 -8.60 10.94 -13.55
CA GLN A 114 -8.57 11.25 -14.98
C GLN A 114 -7.14 11.60 -15.46
N GLU A 115 -6.33 12.19 -14.60
CA GLU A 115 -4.95 12.57 -14.91
C GLU A 115 -3.96 11.39 -14.75
N ALA A 116 -4.32 10.35 -13.99
CA ALA A 116 -3.42 9.27 -13.58
C ALA A 116 -2.73 8.53 -14.74
N ASP A 117 -3.45 8.24 -15.82
CA ASP A 117 -2.90 7.53 -16.99
C ASP A 117 -1.84 8.33 -17.76
N SER A 118 -1.76 9.65 -17.52
CA SER A 118 -0.73 10.51 -18.11
C SER A 118 0.56 10.59 -17.29
N LEU A 119 0.53 10.08 -16.05
CA LEU A 119 1.65 10.12 -15.12
C LEU A 119 2.52 8.87 -15.27
N PRO A 120 3.83 8.94 -14.96
CA PRO A 120 4.74 7.82 -15.10
C PRO A 120 4.68 6.87 -13.88
N ILE A 121 3.48 6.41 -13.53
CA ILE A 121 3.18 5.57 -12.36
C ILE A 121 2.74 4.16 -12.78
N ASP A 122 2.92 3.20 -11.89
CA ASP A 122 2.68 1.76 -12.15
C ASP A 122 1.39 1.25 -11.51
N TYR A 123 0.86 1.95 -10.50
CA TYR A 123 -0.43 1.64 -9.87
C TYR A 123 -1.00 2.86 -9.13
N ILE A 124 -2.30 2.81 -8.84
CA ILE A 124 -2.98 3.80 -8.00
C ILE A 124 -3.47 3.22 -6.67
N GLY A 125 -3.35 4.01 -5.61
CA GLY A 125 -3.99 3.77 -4.32
C GLY A 125 -5.29 4.56 -4.22
N LEU A 126 -6.45 3.92 -4.37
CA LEU A 126 -7.74 4.59 -4.28
C LEU A 126 -8.11 4.82 -2.81
N SER A 127 -7.99 6.08 -2.34
CA SER A 127 -8.06 6.42 -0.92
C SER A 127 -9.08 7.55 -0.63
N ALA A 128 -9.94 7.46 0.38
CA ALA A 128 -10.33 6.24 1.11
C ALA A 128 -11.56 5.60 0.46
N LEU A 129 -11.65 4.27 0.50
CA LEU A 129 -12.84 3.56 0.04
C LEU A 129 -14.04 3.82 0.95
N PHE A 130 -13.86 3.70 2.26
CA PHE A 130 -14.91 3.93 3.26
C PHE A 130 -14.43 4.85 4.38
N THR A 131 -15.35 5.24 5.26
CA THR A 131 -15.05 6.00 6.47
C THR A 131 -14.04 5.25 7.33
N THR A 132 -13.03 5.95 7.83
CA THR A 132 -12.02 5.38 8.72
C THR A 132 -11.76 6.33 9.90
N PRO A 133 -11.40 5.83 11.08
CA PRO A 133 -10.95 6.68 12.18
C PRO A 133 -9.60 7.38 11.91
N ILE A 134 -8.81 6.88 10.95
CA ILE A 134 -7.39 7.25 10.75
C ILE A 134 -7.22 8.53 9.92
N LYS A 135 -8.10 8.78 8.95
CA LYS A 135 -8.12 10.03 8.15
C LYS A 135 -9.47 10.72 8.29
N THR A 136 -9.54 11.78 9.09
CA THR A 136 -10.77 12.57 9.34
C THR A 136 -11.00 13.70 8.34
N ASN A 137 -9.99 14.08 7.56
CA ASN A 137 -10.05 15.21 6.60
C ASN A 137 -10.43 14.80 5.17
N LEU A 138 -11.14 13.68 5.00
CA LEU A 138 -11.46 13.18 3.66
C LEU A 138 -12.68 13.90 3.09
N LYS A 139 -12.51 14.49 1.89
CA LYS A 139 -13.57 15.23 1.19
C LYS A 139 -14.63 14.31 0.54
N LYS A 140 -14.30 13.03 0.33
CA LYS A 140 -15.14 12.02 -0.33
C LYS A 140 -14.67 10.61 0.05
N HIS A 141 -15.58 9.65 0.05
CA HIS A 141 -15.29 8.22 0.07
C HIS A 141 -15.71 7.61 -1.27
N TRP A 142 -14.90 6.72 -1.83
CA TRP A 142 -15.17 6.15 -3.15
C TRP A 142 -16.31 5.12 -3.13
N GLY A 143 -16.43 4.32 -2.07
CA GLY A 143 -17.41 3.25 -1.99
C GLY A 143 -17.25 2.24 -3.13
N TYR A 144 -18.30 1.46 -3.39
CA TYR A 144 -18.28 0.46 -4.46
C TYR A 144 -18.42 1.09 -5.84
N GLU A 145 -19.28 2.11 -5.96
CA GLU A 145 -19.54 2.84 -7.19
C GLU A 145 -18.29 3.58 -7.68
N GLY A 146 -17.52 4.16 -6.76
CA GLY A 146 -16.26 4.81 -7.08
C GLY A 146 -15.17 3.86 -7.56
N ILE A 147 -15.16 2.61 -7.05
CA ILE A 147 -14.25 1.57 -7.56
C ILE A 147 -14.63 1.18 -8.99
N GLN A 148 -15.92 0.97 -9.27
CA GLN A 148 -16.39 0.65 -10.64
C GLN A 148 -16.04 1.76 -11.63
N MET A 149 -16.31 3.02 -11.25
CA MET A 149 -15.90 4.18 -12.03
C MET A 149 -14.39 4.18 -12.30
N ALA A 150 -13.57 3.91 -11.28
CA ALA A 150 -12.12 3.89 -11.44
C ALA A 150 -11.66 2.79 -12.39
N LEU A 151 -12.23 1.58 -12.27
CA LEU A 151 -11.95 0.46 -13.17
C LEU A 151 -12.35 0.74 -14.63
N GLU A 152 -13.37 1.56 -14.85
CA GLU A 152 -13.78 2.01 -16.19
C GLU A 152 -12.92 3.17 -16.73
N THR A 153 -12.26 3.93 -15.85
CA THR A 153 -11.55 5.16 -16.20
C THR A 153 -10.07 4.92 -16.53
N THR A 154 -9.38 4.06 -15.78
CA THR A 154 -7.93 3.83 -15.92
C THR A 154 -7.61 2.37 -16.22
N LYS A 155 -6.50 2.14 -16.91
CA LYS A 155 -5.92 0.79 -17.11
C LYS A 155 -4.89 0.42 -16.06
N LEU A 156 -4.52 1.35 -15.17
CA LEU A 156 -3.56 1.09 -14.11
C LEU A 156 -4.14 0.11 -13.09
N PRO A 157 -3.31 -0.76 -12.49
CA PRO A 157 -3.70 -1.52 -11.32
C PRO A 157 -4.20 -0.62 -10.20
N ILE A 158 -5.29 -1.04 -9.56
CA ILE A 158 -5.99 -0.28 -8.52
C ILE A 158 -5.91 -1.05 -7.21
N VAL A 159 -5.30 -0.43 -6.21
CA VAL A 159 -5.31 -0.91 -4.83
C VAL A 159 -6.24 -0.05 -4.00
N GLY A 160 -7.27 -0.65 -3.43
CA GLY A 160 -8.16 0.03 -2.50
C GLY A 160 -7.54 0.17 -1.12
N ILE A 161 -7.71 1.32 -0.47
CA ILE A 161 -7.29 1.51 0.93
C ILE A 161 -8.31 2.32 1.71
N GLY A 162 -8.42 2.01 3.01
CA GLY A 162 -9.20 2.79 3.97
C GLY A 162 -10.60 2.24 4.21
N GLY A 163 -10.84 1.80 5.45
CA GLY A 163 -12.15 1.32 5.91
C GLY A 163 -12.47 -0.10 5.43
N ILE A 164 -11.44 -0.84 5.02
CA ILE A 164 -11.53 -2.25 4.59
C ILE A 164 -11.48 -3.15 5.83
N ASN A 165 -12.36 -4.15 5.87
CA ASN A 165 -12.43 -5.15 6.92
C ASN A 165 -13.09 -6.44 6.39
N GLU A 166 -13.11 -7.48 7.20
CA GLU A 166 -13.61 -8.81 6.83
C GLU A 166 -15.04 -8.80 6.26
N SER A 167 -15.89 -7.86 6.71
CA SER A 167 -17.29 -7.79 6.27
C SER A 167 -17.46 -7.23 4.85
N ASN A 168 -16.49 -6.45 4.34
CA ASN A 168 -16.59 -5.81 3.02
C ASN A 168 -15.63 -6.37 1.97
N ILE A 169 -14.58 -7.08 2.35
CA ILE A 169 -13.62 -7.69 1.42
C ILE A 169 -14.29 -8.56 0.33
N PRO A 170 -15.23 -9.48 0.65
CA PRO A 170 -15.84 -10.33 -0.38
C PRO A 170 -16.59 -9.52 -1.45
N GLN A 171 -17.19 -8.39 -1.08
CA GLN A 171 -17.88 -7.53 -2.03
C GLN A 171 -16.93 -6.63 -2.80
N LEU A 172 -15.85 -6.16 -2.17
CA LEU A 172 -14.78 -5.42 -2.84
C LEU A 172 -14.13 -6.26 -3.95
N VAL A 173 -13.79 -7.51 -3.68
CA VAL A 173 -13.20 -8.39 -4.71
C VAL A 173 -14.13 -8.60 -5.89
N LYS A 174 -15.45 -8.73 -5.65
CA LYS A 174 -16.45 -8.85 -6.73
C LYS A 174 -16.53 -7.63 -7.65
N THR A 175 -16.02 -6.46 -7.25
CA THR A 175 -15.93 -5.31 -8.14
C THR A 175 -14.89 -5.49 -9.24
N GLY A 176 -13.93 -6.41 -9.08
CA GLY A 176 -12.78 -6.57 -9.97
C GLY A 176 -11.57 -5.73 -9.57
N ILE A 177 -11.57 -5.12 -8.38
CA ILE A 177 -10.41 -4.39 -7.87
C ILE A 177 -9.17 -5.29 -7.79
N HIS A 178 -8.01 -4.75 -8.16
CA HIS A 178 -6.79 -5.53 -8.32
C HIS A 178 -6.12 -5.89 -6.99
N GLY A 179 -6.39 -5.14 -5.92
CA GLY A 179 -5.73 -5.32 -4.65
C GLY A 179 -6.37 -4.53 -3.52
N LEU A 180 -6.10 -4.96 -2.28
CA LEU A 180 -6.51 -4.24 -1.08
C LEU A 180 -5.30 -4.01 -0.17
N ALA A 181 -5.14 -2.77 0.28
CA ALA A 181 -4.15 -2.39 1.26
C ALA A 181 -4.77 -2.30 2.65
N LEU A 182 -4.14 -2.96 3.62
CA LEU A 182 -4.57 -3.00 5.02
C LEU A 182 -3.43 -2.60 5.95
N VAL A 183 -3.80 -1.94 7.05
CA VAL A 183 -2.89 -1.51 8.12
C VAL A 183 -3.22 -2.29 9.40
N SER A 184 -4.23 -1.82 10.14
CA SER A 184 -4.57 -2.32 11.47
C SER A 184 -5.04 -3.77 11.48
N ALA A 185 -5.75 -4.21 10.45
CA ALA A 185 -6.25 -5.59 10.34
C ALA A 185 -5.14 -6.65 10.38
N ILE A 186 -3.90 -6.28 10.00
CA ILE A 186 -2.73 -7.15 10.08
C ILE A 186 -1.81 -6.70 11.23
N CYS A 187 -1.48 -5.42 11.30
CA CYS A 187 -0.52 -4.90 12.28
C CYS A 187 -0.97 -5.10 13.72
N HIS A 188 -2.27 -5.04 14.01
CA HIS A 188 -2.82 -5.10 15.37
C HIS A 188 -3.46 -6.45 15.70
N ALA A 189 -3.34 -7.44 14.82
CA ALA A 189 -3.84 -8.79 15.06
C ALA A 189 -2.96 -9.51 16.09
N GLU A 190 -3.58 -10.34 16.95
CA GLU A 190 -2.84 -11.22 17.86
C GLU A 190 -1.93 -12.20 17.09
N SER A 191 -2.37 -12.63 15.91
CA SER A 191 -1.58 -13.43 14.96
C SER A 191 -1.64 -12.79 13.57
N PRO A 192 -0.66 -11.96 13.19
CA PRO A 192 -0.63 -11.32 11.87
C PRO A 192 -0.62 -12.34 10.72
N LYS A 193 -0.03 -13.53 10.95
CA LYS A 193 -0.03 -14.63 9.99
C LYS A 193 -1.45 -15.16 9.76
N GLN A 194 -2.18 -15.49 10.83
CA GLN A 194 -3.54 -16.00 10.71
C GLN A 194 -4.46 -14.95 10.09
N ALA A 195 -4.37 -13.70 10.54
CA ALA A 195 -5.13 -12.59 9.97
C ALA A 195 -4.87 -12.44 8.46
N THR A 196 -3.61 -12.54 8.03
CA THR A 196 -3.26 -12.50 6.60
C THR A 196 -3.90 -13.65 5.81
N GLN A 197 -3.86 -14.87 6.34
CA GLN A 197 -4.46 -16.05 5.70
C GLN A 197 -5.98 -15.94 5.59
N ASP A 198 -6.63 -15.44 6.64
CA ASP A 198 -8.08 -15.23 6.68
C ASP A 198 -8.49 -14.15 5.67
N LEU A 199 -7.76 -13.03 5.61
CA LEU A 199 -7.96 -11.97 4.63
C LEU A 199 -7.82 -12.49 3.20
N LEU A 200 -6.76 -13.26 2.89
CA LEU A 200 -6.60 -13.88 1.56
C LEU A 200 -7.75 -14.82 1.22
N SER A 201 -8.23 -15.60 2.19
CA SER A 201 -9.36 -16.52 1.99
C SER A 201 -10.64 -15.77 1.61
N LEU A 202 -10.87 -14.59 2.21
CA LEU A 202 -11.99 -13.71 1.84
C LEU A 202 -11.85 -13.09 0.46
N MET A 203 -10.61 -12.96 -0.04
CA MET A 203 -10.32 -12.43 -1.38
C MET A 203 -10.47 -13.47 -2.50
N GLY A 204 -10.70 -14.74 -2.16
CA GLY A 204 -10.78 -15.83 -3.14
C GLY A 204 -9.44 -16.17 -3.79
N GLU A 205 -9.46 -17.14 -4.70
CA GLU A 205 -8.29 -17.56 -5.49
C GLU A 205 -7.85 -16.49 -6.51
#